data_AF-A0A967L976-F1
#
_entry.id   AF-A0A967L976-F1
#
_cell.length_a   1.000
_cell.length_b   1.000
_cell.length_c   1.000
_cell.angle_alpha   90.00
_cell.angle_beta   90.00
_cell.angle_gamma   90.00
#
_symmetry.space_group_name_H-M   'P 1'
#
loop_
_entity.id
_entity.type
_entity.pdbx_description
1 polymer ?
#
loop_
_entity_poly.entity_id
_entity_poly.type
_entity_poly.pdbx_seq_one_letter_code
_entity_poly.pdbx_strand_id
1 'polypeptide(L)' 'MRRRFRGLLSKYGDKVPPGRYVVMVARTRAGEASFQQLERDWLRLARQLGMLRDDDLG' A
#
# COMPACT_ATOMS: atom_id res chain seq x y z
N MET A 1 -12.66 4.10 4.48
CA MET A 1 -11.19 4.04 4.31
C MET A 1 -10.50 2.94 5.09
N ARG A 2 -10.67 2.83 6.41
CA ARG A 2 -9.97 1.81 7.24
C ARG A 2 -10.06 0.38 6.67
N ARG A 3 -11.25 -0.08 6.24
CA ARG A 3 -11.44 -1.39 5.59
C ARG A 3 -10.61 -1.55 4.31
N ARG A 4 -10.59 -0.54 3.44
CA ARG A 4 -9.83 -0.55 2.18
C ARG A 4 -8.32 -0.62 2.46
N PHE A 5 -7.84 0.16 3.43
CA PHE A 5 -6.44 0.11 3.87
C PHE A 5 -6.05 -1.23 4.49
N ARG A 6 -6.93 -1.81 5.32
CA ARG A 6 -6.68 -3.15 5.86
C ARG A 6 -6.64 -4.21 4.75
N GLY A 7 -7.43 -4.05 3.70
CA GLY A 7 -7.34 -4.89 2.50
C GLY A 7 -5.99 -4.79 1.80
N LEU A 8 -5.43 -3.58 1.66
CA LEU A 8 -4.09 -3.37 1.10
C LEU A 8 -3.01 -4.03 1.98
N LEU A 9 -3.05 -3.81 3.29
CA LEU A 9 -2.09 -4.42 4.22
C LEU A 9 -2.21 -5.94 4.27
N SER A 10 -3.42 -6.49 4.16
CA SER A 10 -3.59 -7.94 4.10
C SER A 10 -3.02 -8.54 2.81
N LYS A 11 -2.98 -7.78 1.72
CA LYS A 11 -2.50 -8.26 0.42
C LYS A 11 -0.99 -8.05 0.21
N TYR A 12 -0.43 -7.00 0.81
CA TYR A 12 0.95 -6.56 0.54
C TYR A 12 1.80 -6.42 1.80
N GLY A 13 1.22 -6.53 3.00
CA GLY A 13 1.92 -6.29 4.26
C GLY A 13 3.10 -7.23 4.47
N ASP A 14 2.98 -8.49 4.05
CA ASP A 14 4.04 -9.50 4.19
C ASP A 14 5.26 -9.22 3.30
N LYS A 15 5.12 -8.32 2.32
CA LYS A 15 6.21 -7.90 1.43
C LYS A 15 7.03 -6.74 2.02
N VAL A 16 6.54 -6.12 3.09
CA VAL A 16 7.27 -5.07 3.79
C VAL A 16 8.48 -5.68 4.48
N PRO A 17 9.70 -5.11 4.32
CA PRO A 17 10.89 -5.65 4.96
C PRO A 17 10.72 -5.73 6.49
N PRO A 18 11.22 -6.79 7.14
CA PRO A 18 11.14 -6.94 8.58
C PRO A 18 11.87 -5.79 9.30
N GLY A 19 11.41 -5.47 10.52
CA GLY A 19 11.97 -4.37 11.32
C GLY A 19 11.53 -2.97 10.89
N ARG A 20 10.58 -2.85 9.96
CA ARG A 20 10.00 -1.56 9.54
C ARG A 20 8.54 -1.44 9.97
N TYR A 21 8.16 -0.22 10.35
CA TYR A 21 6.75 0.15 10.54
C TYR A 21 6.23 0.86 9.31
N VAL A 22 4.96 0.61 8.98
CA VAL A 22 4.29 1.26 7.85
C VAL A 22 3.09 2.04 8.35
N VAL A 23 3.10 3.34 8.04
CA VAL A 23 2.02 4.27 8.43
C VAL A 23 1.37 4.80 7.16
N MET A 24 0.05 4.64 7.07
CA MET A 24 -0.76 5.17 5.97
C MET A 24 -1.57 6.39 6.43
N VAL A 25 -1.38 7.51 5.75
CA VAL A 25 -2.15 8.75 5.99
C VAL A 25 -3.05 9.01 4.80
N ALA A 26 -4.37 8.92 5.01
CA ALA A 26 -5.36 9.25 3.99
C ALA A 26 -5.48 10.77 3.83
N ARG A 27 -5.27 11.28 2.61
CA ARG A 27 -5.63 12.65 2.25
C ARG A 27 -7.13 12.75 1.94
N THR A 28 -7.72 13.95 1.98
CA THR A 28 -9.16 14.19 1.78
C THR A 28 -9.73 13.45 0.56
N ARG A 29 -9.05 13.53 -0.60
CA ARG A 29 -9.48 12.88 -1.86
C ARG A 29 -9.43 11.34 -1.83
N ALA A 30 -8.71 10.73 -0.88
CA ALA A 30 -8.62 9.27 -0.80
C ALA A 30 -9.97 8.63 -0.43
N GLY A 31 -10.88 9.38 0.20
CA GLY A 31 -12.23 8.92 0.50
C GLY A 31 -13.01 8.48 -0.74
N GLU A 32 -12.86 9.24 -1.82
CA GLU A 32 -13.55 9.08 -3.11
C GLU A 32 -12.87 8.06 -4.04
N ALA A 33 -11.59 7.77 -3.80
CA ALA A 33 -10.83 6.85 -4.65
C ALA A 33 -11.34 5.40 -4.57
N SER A 34 -11.42 4.74 -5.72
CA SER A 34 -11.72 3.31 -5.81
C SER A 34 -10.60 2.48 -5.16
N PHE A 35 -10.89 1.23 -4.82
CA PHE A 35 -9.87 0.33 -4.30
C PHE A 35 -8.68 0.18 -5.26
N GLN A 36 -8.95 0.05 -6.56
CA GLN A 36 -7.90 -0.08 -7.59
C GLN A 36 -7.03 1.18 -7.69
N GLN A 37 -7.62 2.38 -7.52
CA GLN A 37 -6.84 3.62 -7.47
C GLN A 37 -5.91 3.64 -6.26
N LEU A 38 -6.43 3.29 -5.08
CA LEU A 38 -5.65 3.20 -3.85
C LEU A 38 -4.54 2.14 -3.94
N GLU A 39 -4.81 1.01 -4.60
CA GLU A 39 -3.85 -0.07 -4.82
C GLU A 39 -2.70 0.35 -5.75
N ARG A 40 -3.01 1.05 -6.85
CA ARG A 40 -1.98 1.60 -7.74
C ARG A 40 -1.08 2.61 -7.01
N ASP A 41 -1.67 3.50 -6.22
CA ASP A 41 -0.92 4.48 -5.44
C ASP A 41 -0.03 3.81 -4.39
N TRP A 42 -0.55 2.79 -3.71
CA TRP A 42 0.20 2.00 -2.73
C TRP A 42 1.41 1.34 -3.35
N LEU A 43 1.23 0.61 -4.45
CA LEU A 43 2.32 -0.09 -5.14
C LEU A 43 3.39 0.89 -5.63
N ARG A 44 2.97 2.02 -6.19
CA ARG A 44 3.89 3.08 -6.63
C ARG A 44 4.74 3.61 -5.47
N LEU A 45 4.11 3.97 -4.36
CA LEU A 45 4.81 4.50 -3.19
C LEU A 45 5.71 3.45 -2.53
N ALA A 46 5.24 2.21 -2.42
CA ALA A 46 6.01 1.13 -1.83
C ALA A 46 7.28 0.83 -2.64
N ARG A 47 7.23 0.86 -3.98
CA ARG A 47 8.44 0.77 -4.83
C ARG A 47 9.38 1.95 -4.61
N GLN A 48 8.86 3.18 -4.60
CA GLN A 48 9.67 4.38 -4.37
C GLN A 48 10.39 4.35 -3.01
N LEU A 49 9.79 3.73 -2.00
CA LEU A 49 10.36 3.57 -0.66
C LEU A 49 11.26 2.31 -0.53
N GLY A 50 11.46 1.56 -1.62
CA GLY A 50 12.22 0.31 -1.61
C GLY A 50 11.60 -0.77 -0.70
N MET A 51 10.28 -0.73 -0.52
CA MET A 51 9.51 -1.73 0.23
C MET A 51 9.12 -2.93 -0.63
N LEU A 52 9.05 -2.76 -1.95
CA LEU A 52 8.74 -3.83 -2.90
C LEU A 52 9.85 -3.88 -3.95
N ARG A 53 10.31 -5.09 -4.27
CA ARG A 53 11.15 -5.39 -5.43
C ARG A 53 10.26 -5.77 -6.60
N ASP A 54 10.75 -5.60 -7.83
CA ASP A 54 9.95 -5.92 -9.03
C ASP A 54 9.56 -7.41 -9.09
N ASP A 55 10.38 -8.29 -8.50
CA ASP A 55 10.12 -9.73 -8.38
C ASP A 55 8.96 -10.06 -7.43
N ASP A 56 8.57 -9.14 -6.53
CA ASP A 56 7.53 -9.37 -5.52
C ASP A 56 6.10 -9.27 -6.10
N LEU A 57 5.93 -9.00 -7.39
CA LEU A 57 4.63 -8.76 -8.03
C LEU A 57 4.21 -9.86 -9.02
N GLY A 58 4.98 -10.94 -9.11
CA GLY A 58 4.63 -12.17 -9.83
C GLY A 58 3.49 -12.95 -9.18
#